data_AF-A0A0P9G581-F1
#
_entry.id   AF-A0A0P9G581-F1
#
_cell.length_a   1.000
_cell.length_b   1.000
_cell.length_c   1.000
_cell.angle_alpha   90.00
_cell.angle_beta   90.00
_cell.angle_gamma   90.00
#
_symmetry.space_group_name_H-M   'P 1'
#
loop_
_entity.id
_entity.type
_entity.pdbx_description
1 polymer ?
#
loop_
_entity_poly.entity_id
_entity_poly.type
_entity_poly.pdbx_seq_one_letter_code
_entity_poly.pdbx_strand_id
1 'polypeptide(L)'
;MSFEQHGTYHLWCVDNVLYAELLGTWNKEAALNFSRDFKALAGQFNVPWAHLVYLEEWGLCTTDVIEVIQSLVEWCIENDLRRAAQIYSKSG
;
A
#
# COMPACT_ATOMS: atom_id res chain seq x y z
N MET A 1 -25.81 -5.44 5.68
CA MET A 1 -24.56 -5.10 6.39
C MET A 1 -23.64 -4.54 5.32
N SER A 2 -23.33 -3.26 5.38
CA SER A 2 -22.50 -2.62 4.37
C SER A 2 -21.05 -3.03 4.64
N PHE A 3 -20.47 -3.77 3.69
CA PHE A 3 -19.04 -3.99 3.66
C PHE A 3 -18.42 -2.71 3.08
N GLU A 4 -18.22 -1.74 3.96
CA GLU A 4 -17.58 -0.48 3.61
C GLU A 4 -16.11 -0.54 4.04
N GLN A 5 -15.25 -0.01 3.19
CA GLN A 5 -13.83 0.15 3.47
C GLN A 5 -13.68 0.90 4.81
N HIS A 6 -12.95 0.26 5.73
CA HIS A 6 -12.51 0.89 6.97
C HIS A 6 -11.02 1.20 6.83
N GLY A 7 -10.64 2.45 7.11
CA GLY A 7 -9.32 2.99 6.79
C GLY A 7 -9.28 3.70 5.44
N THR A 8 -8.51 4.79 5.37
CA THR A 8 -8.35 5.59 4.15
C THR A 8 -6.93 5.46 3.64
N TYR A 9 -6.78 5.56 2.32
CA TYR A 9 -5.47 5.67 1.71
C TYR A 9 -5.43 6.80 0.69
N HIS A 10 -4.26 7.38 0.52
CA HIS A 10 -3.96 8.28 -0.58
C HIS A 10 -2.77 7.73 -1.37
N LEU A 11 -2.89 7.73 -2.70
CA LEU A 11 -1.86 7.27 -3.61
C LEU A 11 -1.53 8.37 -4.60
N TRP A 12 -0.24 8.62 -4.80
CA TRP A 12 0.24 9.55 -5.81
C TRP A 12 1.61 9.13 -6.33
N CYS A 13 2.03 9.73 -7.45
CA CYS A 13 3.31 9.42 -8.07
C CYS A 13 4.10 10.71 -8.27
N VAL A 14 5.39 10.66 -7.99
CA VAL A 14 6.37 11.69 -8.37
C VAL A 14 7.52 10.99 -9.06
N ASP A 15 7.78 11.36 -10.32
CA ASP A 15 8.72 10.66 -11.19
C ASP A 15 8.44 9.14 -11.24
N ASN A 16 9.44 8.30 -10.94
CA ASN A 16 9.32 6.84 -10.86
C ASN A 16 9.15 6.34 -9.41
N VAL A 17 8.53 7.16 -8.55
CA VAL A 17 8.28 6.84 -7.15
C VAL A 17 6.78 6.89 -6.86
N LEU A 18 6.24 5.77 -6.39
CA LEU A 18 4.87 5.67 -5.88
C LEU A 18 4.84 5.97 -4.39
N TYR A 19 4.03 6.92 -4.00
CA TYR A 19 3.81 7.27 -2.61
C TYR A 19 2.43 6.78 -2.16
N ALA A 20 2.40 6.22 -0.95
CA ALA A 20 1.18 5.74 -0.34
C ALA A 20 1.08 6.24 1.10
N GLU A 21 -0.01 6.92 1.43
CA GLU A 21 -0.38 7.24 2.81
C GLU A 21 -1.48 6.30 3.25
N LEU A 22 -1.23 5.53 4.31
CA LEU A 22 -2.20 4.59 4.87
C LEU A 22 -2.59 5.10 6.26
N LEU A 23 -3.89 5.33 6.46
CA LEU A 23 -4.42 5.85 7.73
C LEU A 23 -5.48 4.91 8.33
N GLY A 24 -5.36 4.69 9.63
CA GLY A 24 -6.33 3.97 10.46
C GLY A 24 -6.32 2.45 10.31
N THR A 25 -7.36 1.80 10.82
CA THR A 25 -7.48 0.33 10.85
C THR A 25 -8.09 -0.19 9.55
N TRP A 26 -7.41 -1.14 8.92
CA TRP A 26 -7.84 -1.70 7.64
C TRP A 26 -8.66 -2.98 7.79
N ASN A 27 -9.68 -3.12 6.94
CA ASN A 27 -10.33 -4.40 6.67
C ASN A 27 -9.81 -5.01 5.35
N LYS A 28 -10.24 -6.25 5.06
CA LYS A 28 -9.85 -6.96 3.83
C LYS A 28 -10.17 -6.17 2.56
N GLU A 29 -11.29 -5.46 2.53
CA GLU A 29 -11.72 -4.69 1.37
C GLU A 29 -10.85 -3.46 1.14
N ALA A 30 -10.46 -2.76 2.20
CA ALA A 30 -9.48 -1.66 2.14
C ALA A 30 -8.17 -2.15 1.52
N ALA A 31 -7.67 -3.30 1.97
CA ALA A 31 -6.44 -3.90 1.43
C ALA A 31 -6.57 -4.30 -0.04
N LEU A 32 -7.72 -4.87 -0.46
CA LEU A 32 -7.97 -5.25 -1.85
C LEU A 32 -8.08 -4.03 -2.77
N ASN A 33 -8.84 -3.00 -2.34
CA ASN A 33 -8.97 -1.75 -3.09
C ASN A 33 -7.62 -1.05 -3.22
N PHE A 34 -6.87 -0.95 -2.13
CA PHE A 34 -5.51 -0.42 -2.13
C PHE A 34 -4.60 -1.18 -3.09
N SER A 35 -4.57 -2.51 -3.00
CA SER A 35 -3.73 -3.35 -3.87
C SER A 35 -4.05 -3.15 -5.35
N ARG A 36 -5.34 -3.07 -5.70
CA ARG A 36 -5.78 -2.80 -7.08
C ARG A 36 -5.31 -1.43 -7.56
N ASP A 37 -5.56 -0.39 -6.79
CA ASP A 37 -5.29 1.00 -7.19
C ASP A 37 -3.77 1.27 -7.21
N PHE A 38 -3.03 0.69 -6.27
CA PHE A 38 -1.57 0.71 -6.21
C PHE A 38 -0.97 0.09 -7.47
N LYS A 39 -1.43 -1.12 -7.86
CA LYS A 39 -0.95 -1.80 -9.07
C LYS A 39 -1.27 -1.00 -10.34
N ALA A 40 -2.44 -0.36 -10.39
CA ALA A 40 -2.84 0.47 -11.54
C ALA A 40 -1.95 1.71 -11.71
N LEU A 41 -1.49 2.32 -10.61
CA LEU A 41 -0.53 3.41 -10.64
C LEU A 41 0.89 2.92 -10.96
N ALA A 42 1.34 1.84 -10.32
CA ALA A 42 2.67 1.26 -10.54
C ALA A 42 2.87 0.78 -11.98
N GLY A 43 1.82 0.28 -12.64
CA GLY A 43 1.85 -0.13 -14.03
C GLY A 43 2.13 0.99 -15.03
N GLN A 44 2.15 2.25 -14.60
CA GLN A 44 2.47 3.40 -15.45
C GLN A 44 3.98 3.70 -15.52
N PHE A 45 4.79 3.13 -14.63
CA PHE A 45 6.23 3.42 -14.60
C PHE A 45 7.01 2.63 -15.64
N ASN A 46 8.01 3.30 -16.23
CA ASN A 46 9.08 2.61 -16.93
C ASN A 46 10.11 2.14 -15.89
N VAL A 47 10.24 0.82 -15.72
CA VAL A 47 11.14 0.19 -14.76
C VAL A 47 12.59 0.70 -14.87
N PRO A 48 13.35 0.79 -13.76
CA PRO A 48 12.96 0.47 -12.39
C PRO A 48 12.16 1.58 -11.68
N TRP A 49 11.39 1.20 -10.67
CA TRP A 49 10.62 2.13 -9.83
C TRP A 49 10.85 1.87 -8.34
N ALA A 50 10.38 2.81 -7.52
CA ALA A 50 10.45 2.75 -6.06
C ALA A 50 9.08 3.05 -5.44
N HIS A 51 8.89 2.65 -4.19
CA HIS A 51 7.75 3.11 -3.41
C HIS A 51 8.15 3.62 -2.04
N LEU A 52 7.33 4.53 -1.52
CA LEU A 52 7.41 5.06 -0.18
C LEU A 52 6.03 5.00 0.46
N VAL A 53 5.93 4.34 1.61
CA VAL A 53 4.66 4.15 2.33
C VAL A 53 4.72 4.85 3.68
N TYR A 54 3.83 5.80 3.90
CA TYR A 54 3.56 6.39 5.21
C TYR A 54 2.51 5.54 5.93
N LEU A 55 2.87 5.08 7.11
CA LEU A 55 2.07 4.24 7.99
C LEU A 55 1.75 5.07 9.23
N GLU A 56 0.68 5.88 9.13
CA GLU A 56 0.19 6.69 10.23
C GLU A 56 -0.97 5.95 10.92
N GLU A 57 -0.82 5.74 12.23
CA GLU A 57 -1.81 4.97 13.02
C GLU A 57 -2.06 3.54 12.50
N TRP A 58 -1.07 2.97 11.80
CA TRP A 58 -1.15 1.60 11.31
C TRP A 58 -1.16 0.61 12.48
N GLY A 59 -2.37 0.17 12.85
CA GLY A 59 -2.63 -0.68 14.00
C GLY A 59 -2.60 -2.18 13.70
N LEU A 60 -3.29 -2.95 14.55
CA LEU A 60 -3.43 -4.41 14.42
C LEU A 60 -4.12 -4.76 13.10
N CYS A 61 -3.37 -5.39 12.18
CA CYS A 61 -3.93 -5.95 10.96
C CYS A 61 -4.54 -7.34 11.24
N THR A 62 -5.67 -7.64 10.60
CA THR A 62 -6.22 -9.00 10.59
C THR A 62 -5.42 -9.88 9.62
N THR A 63 -5.45 -11.21 9.83
CA THR A 63 -4.79 -12.17 8.93
C THR A 63 -5.18 -11.98 7.47
N ASP A 64 -6.44 -11.67 7.19
CA ASP A 64 -6.93 -11.38 5.83
C ASP A 64 -6.24 -10.20 5.16
N VAL A 65 -5.90 -9.15 5.91
CA VAL A 65 -5.18 -7.98 5.39
C VAL A 65 -3.73 -8.36 5.10
N ILE A 66 -3.11 -9.15 5.97
CA ILE A 66 -1.72 -9.60 5.82
C ILE A 66 -1.55 -10.40 4.51
N GLU A 67 -2.47 -11.32 4.20
CA GLU A 67 -2.42 -12.11 2.96
C GLU A 67 -2.47 -11.23 1.70
N VAL A 68 -3.33 -10.23 1.68
CA VAL A 68 -3.47 -9.31 0.54
C VAL A 68 -2.22 -8.44 0.37
N ILE A 69 -1.66 -7.93 1.47
CA ILE A 69 -0.44 -7.11 1.44
C ILE A 69 0.78 -7.96 1.05
N GLN A 70 0.88 -9.21 1.51
CA GLN A 70 1.95 -10.13 1.08
C GLN A 70 1.90 -10.37 -0.43
N SER A 71 0.71 -10.65 -0.97
CA SER A 71 0.53 -10.80 -2.43
C SER A 71 0.89 -9.52 -3.21
N LEU A 72 0.63 -8.34 -2.64
CA LEU A 72 1.05 -7.07 -3.23
C LEU A 72 2.58 -6.92 -3.23
N VAL A 73 3.25 -7.28 -2.14
CA VAL A 73 4.71 -7.22 -2.03
C VAL A 73 5.38 -8.15 -3.05
N GLU A 74 4.91 -9.39 -3.18
CA GLU A 74 5.39 -10.35 -4.19
C GLU A 74 5.26 -9.77 -5.60
N TRP A 75 4.08 -9.22 -5.92
CA TRP A 75 3.85 -8.57 -7.21
C TRP A 75 4.82 -7.40 -7.45
N CYS A 76 5.13 -6.59 -6.42
CA CYS A 76 6.07 -5.49 -6.58
C CYS A 76 7.48 -5.97 -6.95
N ILE A 77 7.94 -7.07 -6.32
CA ILE A 77 9.24 -7.68 -6.59
C ILE A 77 9.29 -8.22 -8.02
N GLU A 78 8.23 -8.89 -8.47
CA GLU A 78 8.11 -9.41 -9.84
C GLU A 78 8.08 -8.30 -10.90
N ASN A 79 7.63 -7.09 -10.53
CA ASN A 79 7.50 -5.93 -11.42
C ASN A 79 8.66 -4.93 -11.26
N ASP A 80 9.86 -5.41 -10.89
CA ASP A 80 11.12 -4.63 -10.83
C ASP A 80 11.11 -3.44 -9.87
N LEU A 81 10.39 -3.55 -8.74
CA LEU A 81 10.58 -2.64 -7.61
C LEU A 81 12.01 -2.76 -7.08
N ARG A 82 12.76 -1.66 -7.08
CA ARG A 82 14.17 -1.66 -6.62
C ARG A 82 14.38 -1.07 -5.24
N ARG A 83 13.51 -0.18 -4.78
CA ARG A 83 13.62 0.50 -3.48
C ARG A 83 12.25 0.59 -2.83
N ALA A 84 12.20 0.26 -1.56
CA ALA A 84 11.04 0.38 -0.70
C ALA A 84 11.46 1.16 0.55
N ALA A 85 10.61 2.08 0.98
CA ALA A 85 10.76 2.74 2.28
C ALA A 85 9.40 2.77 2.98
N GLN A 86 9.40 2.49 4.27
CA GLN A 86 8.24 2.60 5.14
C GLN A 86 8.52 3.62 6.23
N ILE A 87 7.69 4.64 6.33
CA ILE A 87 7.77 5.69 7.33
C ILE A 87 6.68 5.44 8.36
N TYR A 88 7.08 5.21 9.60
CA TYR A 88 6.17 5.04 10.72
C TYR A 88 6.12 6.32 11.54
N SER A 89 4.92 6.75 11.94
CA SER A 89 4.79 7.82 12.92
C SER A 89 5.46 7.41 14.22
N LYS A 90 6.24 8.30 14.84
CA LYS A 90 6.91 8.04 16.12
C LYS A 90 5.85 7.71 17.17
N SER A 91 5.90 6.51 17.74
CA SER A 91 5.11 6.16 18.93
C SER A 91 5.54 7.10 20.06
N GLY A 92 4.63 7.95 20.53
CA GLY A 92 4.83 8.79 21.70
C GLY A 92 4.94 7.99 22.98
#